data_AF-A0A9P6CP21-F1
#
_entry.id   AF-A0A9P6CP21-F1
#
_cell.length_a   1.000
_cell.length_b   1.000
_cell.length_c   1.000
_cell.angle_alpha   90.00
_cell.angle_beta   90.00
_cell.angle_gamma   90.00
#
_symmetry.space_group_name_H-M   'P 1'
#
loop_
_entity.id
_entity.type
_entity.pdbx_description
1 polymer ?
#
loop_
_entity_poly.entity_id
_entity_poly.type
_entity_poly.pdbx_seq_one_letter_code
_entity_poly.pdbx_strand_id
1 'polypeptide(L)' 'GTRGYLAVHAQGRTVHFLKDVWRTQTIGQEVEGRILEELAAQSVRNVPTLVCWSDVGPRSGK' A
#
# COMPACT_ATOMS: atom_id res chain seq x y z
N GLY A 1 5.16 -7.79 11.84
CA GLY A 1 4.11 -8.71 11.35
C GLY A 1 3.21 -7.96 10.40
N THR A 2 2.64 -8.65 9.41
CA THR A 2 1.75 -8.08 8.38
C THR A 2 0.29 -8.32 8.77
N ARG A 3 -0.56 -7.32 8.58
CA ARG A 3 -2.01 -7.40 8.74
C ARG A 3 -2.70 -7.05 7.42
N GLY A 4 -3.81 -7.72 7.15
CA GLY A 4 -4.63 -7.48 5.97
C GLY A 4 -6.07 -7.16 6.40
N TYR A 5 -6.69 -6.19 5.75
CA TYR A 5 -8.05 -5.77 6.03
C TYR A 5 -8.84 -5.62 4.73
N LEU A 6 -10.15 -5.80 4.80
CA LEU A 6 -11.07 -5.28 3.79
C LEU A 6 -11.37 -3.83 4.15
N ALA A 7 -11.07 -2.91 3.24
CA ALA A 7 -11.30 -1.48 3.39
C ALA A 7 -12.48 -1.05 2.52
N VAL A 8 -13.40 -0.28 3.11
CA VAL A 8 -14.52 0.33 2.38
C VAL A 8 -14.11 1.72 1.92
N HIS A 9 -14.07 1.94 0.61
CA HIS A 9 -13.87 3.26 0.04
C HIS A 9 -15.21 4.00 0.02
N ALA A 10 -15.41 4.86 1.02
CA ALA A 10 -16.71 5.49 1.29
C ALA A 10 -17.28 6.26 0.10
N GLN A 11 -16.43 6.98 -0.65
CA GLN A 11 -16.87 7.81 -1.76
C GLN A 11 -17.18 6.99 -3.02
N GLY A 12 -16.39 5.93 -3.28
CA GLY A 12 -16.57 5.06 -4.44
C GLY A 12 -17.57 3.93 -4.23
N ARG A 13 -18.02 3.67 -3.00
CA ARG A 13 -18.84 2.49 -2.62
C ARG A 13 -18.21 1.16 -3.07
N THR A 14 -16.88 1.10 -3.06
CA THR A 14 -16.09 -0.07 -3.43
C THR A 14 -15.40 -0.66 -2.21
N VAL A 15 -15.06 -1.94 -2.29
CA VAL A 15 -14.25 -2.63 -1.28
C VAL A 15 -12.88 -2.92 -1.88
N HIS A 16 -11.83 -2.64 -1.10
CA HIS A 16 -10.44 -2.86 -1.47
C HIS A 16 -9.73 -3.68 -0.40
N PHE A 17 -8.57 -4.24 -0.74
CA PHE A 17 -7.69 -4.85 0.23
C PHE A 17 -6.69 -3.81 0.75
N LEU A 18 -6.59 -3.67 2.07
CA LEU A 18 -5.61 -2.83 2.74
C LEU A 18 -4.58 -3.72 3.42
N LYS A 19 -3.30 -3.49 3.09
CA LYS A 19 -2.16 -4.13 3.73
C LYS A 19 -1.51 -3.16 4.71
N ASP A 20 -1.31 -3.61 5.94
CA ASP A 20 -0.65 -2.88 7.02
C ASP A 20 0.57 -3.68 7.48
N VAL A 21 1.74 -3.06 7.49
CA VAL A 21 2.98 -3.74 7.82
C VAL A 21 3.93 -2.82 8.59
N TRP A 22 4.44 -3.32 9.70
CA TRP A 22 5.55 -2.69 10.40
C TRP A 22 6.82 -2.80 9.55
N ARG A 23 7.52 -1.68 9.36
CA ARG A 23 8.80 -1.68 8.67
C ARG A 23 9.93 -1.99 9.65
N THR A 24 10.74 -2.99 9.31
CA THR A 24 12.13 -3.02 9.77
C THR A 24 12.92 -2.16 8.79
N GLN A 25 13.49 -1.05 9.25
CA GLN A 25 14.33 -0.19 8.42
C GLN A 25 15.65 -0.91 8.12
N THR A 26 15.62 -1.78 7.12
CA THR A 26 16.84 -2.35 6.53
C THR A 26 17.30 -1.42 5.43
N ILE A 27 18.57 -0.99 5.48
CA ILE A 27 19.16 -0.13 4.45
C ILE A 27 18.97 -0.78 3.07
N GLY A 28 18.43 -0.02 2.12
CA GLY A 28 18.23 -0.46 0.73
C GLY A 28 16.99 -1.33 0.48
N GLN A 29 16.12 -1.54 1.48
CA GLN A 29 14.89 -2.28 1.25
C GLN A 29 13.85 -1.41 0.53
N GLU A 30 13.60 -1.77 -0.73
CA GLU A 30 12.54 -1.17 -1.54
C GLU A 30 11.16 -1.40 -0.91
N VAL A 31 10.32 -0.38 -1.01
CA VAL A 31 8.95 -0.44 -0.48
C VAL A 31 8.07 -1.15 -1.50
N GLU A 32 7.33 -2.17 -1.07
CA GLU A 32 6.38 -2.91 -1.92
C GLU A 32 5.45 -1.99 -2.72
N GLY A 33 4.96 -0.91 -2.11
CA GLY A 33 4.14 0.10 -2.80
C GLY A 33 4.83 0.70 -4.03
N ARG A 34 6.12 1.06 -3.91
CA ARG A 34 6.93 1.55 -5.04
C ARG A 34 7.14 0.46 -6.10
N ILE A 35 7.41 -0.77 -5.69
CA ILE A 35 7.55 -1.91 -6.63
C ILE A 35 6.25 -2.12 -7.42
N LEU A 36 5.09 -2.09 -6.76
CA LEU A 36 3.79 -2.25 -7.41
C LEU A 36 3.50 -1.08 -8.37
N GLU A 37 3.90 0.14 -8.02
CA GLU A 37 3.79 1.32 -8.89
C GLU A 37 4.64 1.17 -10.16
N GLU A 38 5.89 0.73 -10.04
CA GLU A 38 6.80 0.47 -11.17
C GLU A 38 6.27 -0.66 -12.08
N LEU A 39 5.71 -1.73 -11.51
CA LEU A 39 5.10 -2.83 -12.26
C LEU A 39 3.83 -2.39 -13.00
N ALA A 40 3.01 -1.53 -12.37
CA ALA A 40 1.81 -0.97 -12.99
C ALA A 40 2.18 -0.05 -14.17
N ALA A 41 3.22 0.78 -14.01
CA ALA A 41 3.72 1.65 -15.07
C ALA A 41 4.21 0.86 -16.30
N GLN A 42 4.72 -0.35 -16.09
CA GLN A 42 5.17 -1.26 -17.15
C GLN A 42 4.06 -2.19 -17.69
N SER A 43 2.80 -2.03 -17.24
CA SER A 43 1.67 -2.87 -17.66
C SER A 43 1.91 -4.38 -17.46
N VAL A 44 2.62 -4.75 -16.39
CA VAL A 44 2.90 -6.16 -16.09
C VAL A 44 1.59 -6.88 -15.73
N ARG A 45 1.34 -8.03 -16.37
CA ARG A 45 0.15 -8.85 -16.13
C ARG A 45 0.27 -9.63 -14.82
N ASN A 46 -0.87 -10.01 -14.26
CA ASN A 46 -0.99 -10.84 -13.04
C ASN A 46 -0.42 -10.18 -11.77
N VAL A 47 -0.35 -8.85 -11.74
CA VAL A 47 0.02 -8.07 -10.57
C VAL A 47 -1.23 -7.39 -10.02
N PRO A 48 -1.43 -7.33 -8.67
CA PRO A 48 -2.54 -6.58 -8.09
C PRO A 48 -2.51 -5.10 -8.51
N THR A 49 -3.69 -4.54 -8.80
CA THR A 49 -3.81 -3.10 -9.07
C THR A 49 -3.54 -2.30 -7.79
N LEU A 50 -2.54 -1.43 -7.83
CA LEU A 50 -2.23 -0.51 -6.74
C LEU A 50 -3.21 0.66 -6.75
N VAL A 51 -3.92 0.86 -5.64
CA VAL A 51 -4.79 2.05 -5.45
C VAL A 51 -3.99 3.20 -4.86
N CYS A 52 -3.31 2.97 -3.75
CA CYS A 52 -2.40 3.92 -3.12
C CYS A 52 -1.46 3.21 -2.14
N TRP A 53 -0.40 3.90 -1.74
CA TRP A 53 0.49 3.48 -0.66
C TRP A 53 1.08 4.71 0.03
N SER A 54 1.36 4.58 1.33
CA SER A 54 2.08 5.61 2.08
C SER A 54 2.54 5.04 3.43
N ASP A 55 3.43 5.78 4.09
CA ASP A 55 3.77 5.55 5.48
C ASP A 55 2.82 6.32 6.39
N VAL A 56 2.45 5.70 7.51
CA VAL A 56 1.69 6.40 8.55
C VAL A 56 2.67 7.23 9.37
N GLY A 57 2.71 8.53 9.09
CA GLY A 57 3.48 9.48 9.88
C GLY A 57 2.87 9.72 11.28
N PRO A 58 3.60 10.39 12.18
CA PRO A 58 3.03 10.83 13.45
C PRO A 58 1.78 11.67 13.20
N ARG A 59 0.70 11.43 13.97
CA ARG A 59 -0.46 12.32 13.96
C ARG A 59 0.02 13.72 14.33
N SER A 60 -0.13 14.69 13.42
CA SER A 60 -0.09 16.10 13.80
C SER A 60 -1.31 16.38 14.69
N GLY A 61 -1.14 16.23 16.00
CA GLY A 61 -2.14 16.64 16.98
C GLY A 61 -2.28 18.16 16.95
N LYS A 62 -3.52 18.63 16.87
CA LYS A 62 -3.94 19.81 17.63
C LYS A 62 -4.48 19.32 18.96
#